data_AF-A0A7L6AY36-F1
#
_entry.id   AF-A0A7L6AY36-F1
#
_cell.length_a   1.000
_cell.length_b   1.000
_cell.length_c   1.000
_cell.angle_alpha   90.00
_cell.angle_beta   90.00
_cell.angle_gamma   90.00
#
_symmetry.space_group_name_H-M   'P 1'
#
loop_
_entity.id
_entity.type
_entity.pdbx_description
1 polymer ?
#
loop_
_entity_poly.entity_id
_entity_poly.type
_entity_poly.pdbx_seq_one_letter_code
_entity_poly.pdbx_strand_id
1 'polypeptide(L)' 'MKLTFISDTHSLHDRMPPLGCDDLLATIQRIKPSIHASGHIHEAYGVLEVDGTVFINACILDERYRVRNAPVEVAL' A
#
# COMPACT_ATOMS: atom_id res chain seq x y z
N MET A 1 3.59 -11.71 -12.86
CA MET A 1 2.96 -10.71 -11.98
C MET A 1 3.12 -11.17 -10.54
N LYS A 2 3.85 -10.43 -9.71
CA LYS A 2 4.08 -10.80 -8.31
C LYS A 2 3.34 -9.80 -7.44
N LEU A 3 2.22 -10.26 -6.86
CA LEU A 3 1.39 -9.47 -5.96
C LEU A 3 1.92 -9.68 -4.53
N THR A 4 2.27 -8.61 -3.83
CA THR A 4 2.84 -8.67 -2.48
C THR A 4 1.96 -7.90 -1.52
N PHE A 5 1.10 -8.62 -0.79
CA PHE A 5 0.25 -8.05 0.24
C PHE A 5 1.08 -7.74 1.50
N ILE A 6 0.90 -6.54 2.05
CA ILE A 6 1.42 -6.18 3.37
C ILE A 6 0.29 -6.39 4.38
N SER A 7 0.57 -7.14 5.45
CA SER A 7 -0.39 -7.48 6.50
C SER A 7 -0.47 -6.41 7.58
N ASP A 8 -1.66 -6.32 8.17
CA ASP A 8 -2.05 -5.48 9.29
C ASP A 8 -1.25 -5.76 10.57
N THR A 9 -0.70 -4.69 11.18
CA THR A 9 -0.20 -4.68 12.56
C THR A 9 -0.83 -3.50 13.31
N HIS A 10 -2.05 -3.71 13.78
CA HIS A 10 -2.92 -2.84 14.57
C HIS A 10 -2.28 -1.80 15.53
N SER A 11 -2.75 -0.55 15.37
CA SER A 11 -3.33 0.34 16.42
C SER A 11 -2.46 1.32 17.23
N LEU A 12 -1.34 1.85 16.71
CA LEU A 12 -0.60 2.96 17.35
C LEU A 12 -0.22 4.07 16.36
N HIS A 13 -1.18 4.63 15.62
CA HIS A 13 -0.91 5.52 14.48
C HIS A 13 -0.62 6.98 14.88
N ASP A 14 -0.95 7.40 16.10
CA ASP A 14 -0.84 8.82 16.50
C ASP A 14 0.58 9.29 16.86
N ARG A 15 1.61 8.40 16.85
CA ARG A 15 2.97 8.75 17.32
C ARG A 15 4.14 8.15 16.53
N MET A 16 3.92 7.51 15.38
CA MET A 16 4.97 6.74 14.71
C MET A 16 5.57 7.41 13.46
N PRO A 17 6.86 7.16 13.16
CA PRO A 17 7.50 7.52 11.90
C PRO A 17 6.81 6.84 10.70
N PRO A 18 7.15 7.21 9.45
CA PRO A 18 6.53 6.65 8.24
C PRO A 18 6.36 5.13 8.34
N LEU A 19 5.12 4.67 8.24
CA LEU A 19 4.76 3.27 8.35
C LEU A 19 5.07 2.59 7.01
N GLY A 20 6.06 1.72 7.01
CA GLY A 20 6.58 1.01 5.84
C GLY A 20 7.75 0.12 6.22
N CYS A 21 8.18 -0.76 5.29
CA CYS A 21 9.34 -1.62 5.49
C CYS A 21 10.44 -1.22 4.50
N ASP A 22 11.54 -0.67 5.02
CA ASP A 22 12.68 -0.22 4.20
C ASP A 22 13.28 -1.36 3.36
N ASP A 23 13.38 -2.56 3.94
CA ASP A 23 13.88 -3.75 3.23
C ASP A 23 12.96 -4.14 2.06
N LEU A 24 11.65 -3.99 2.24
CA LEU A 24 10.67 -4.24 1.19
C LEU A 24 10.78 -3.18 0.09
N LEU A 25 10.89 -1.90 0.46
CA LEU A 25 11.08 -0.81 -0.49
C LEU A 25 12.36 -1.01 -1.32
N ALA A 26 13.48 -1.31 -0.67
CA ALA A 26 14.74 -1.62 -1.35
C ALA A 26 14.60 -2.83 -2.30
N THR A 27 13.84 -3.85 -1.88
CA THR A 27 13.54 -5.01 -2.74
C THR A 27 12.68 -4.64 -3.94
N ILE A 28 11.66 -3.81 -3.77
CA ILE A 28 10.80 -3.33 -4.85
C ILE A 28 11.63 -2.50 -5.84
N GLN A 29 12.45 -1.57 -5.34
CA GLN A 29 13.33 -0.74 -6.19
C GLN A 29 14.36 -1.57 -6.96
N ARG A 30 14.84 -2.67 -6.37
CA ARG A 30 15.77 -3.60 -7.04
C ARG A 30 15.08 -4.47 -8.09
N ILE A 31 13.89 -4.99 -7.81
CA ILE A 31 13.17 -5.92 -8.71
C ILE A 31 12.36 -5.18 -9.78
N LYS A 32 11.90 -3.96 -9.48
CA LYS A 32 11.05 -3.11 -10.33
C LYS A 32 9.81 -3.83 -10.87
N PRO A 33 8.92 -4.33 -9.99
CA PRO A 33 7.67 -4.91 -10.45
C PRO A 33 6.80 -3.85 -11.14
N SER A 34 5.98 -4.23 -12.11
CA SER A 34 5.03 -3.30 -12.73
C SER A 34 3.99 -2.79 -11.73
N ILE A 35 3.59 -3.62 -10.76
CA ILE A 35 2.67 -3.26 -9.67
C ILE A 35 3.23 -3.77 -8.33
N HIS A 36 3.13 -2.93 -7.31
CA HIS A 36 3.14 -3.29 -5.91
C HIS A 36 1.79 -2.89 -5.29
N ALA A 37 1.00 -3.85 -4.80
CA ALA A 37 -0.28 -3.54 -4.17
C ALA A 37 -0.29 -3.96 -2.70
N SER A 38 -0.60 -3.01 -1.83
CA SER A 38 -0.71 -3.15 -0.39
C SER A 38 -2.10 -2.71 0.09
N GLY A 39 -2.27 -2.75 1.40
CA GLY A 39 -3.45 -2.25 2.09
C GLY A 39 -3.04 -1.81 3.49
N HIS A 40 -3.99 -1.92 4.41
CA HIS A 40 -3.85 -1.68 5.84
C HIS A 40 -3.59 -0.24 6.35
N ILE A 41 -2.83 0.60 5.64
CA ILE A 41 -2.70 2.03 6.03
C ILE A 41 -3.90 2.79 5.47
N HIS A 42 -4.93 3.00 6.29
CA HIS A 42 -6.24 3.52 5.86
C HIS A 42 -6.16 4.91 5.24
N GLU A 43 -5.25 5.75 5.74
CA GLU A 43 -5.02 7.14 5.31
C GLU A 43 -4.32 7.22 3.95
N ALA A 44 -3.60 6.17 3.58
CA ALA A 44 -2.75 6.15 2.39
C ALA A 44 -3.44 5.48 1.19
N TYR A 45 -4.78 5.31 1.21
CA TYR A 45 -5.55 4.83 0.06
C TYR A 45 -5.22 5.62 -1.21
N GLY A 46 -4.93 4.91 -2.30
CA GLY A 46 -4.67 5.54 -3.59
C GLY A 46 -3.64 4.80 -4.43
N VAL A 47 -3.19 5.48 -5.49
CA VAL A 47 -2.23 4.98 -6.47
C VAL A 47 -1.11 5.99 -6.63
N LEU A 48 0.13 5.51 -6.68
CA LEU A 48 1.33 6.30 -6.91
C LEU A 48 2.25 5.54 -7.87
N GLU A 49 2.77 6.20 -8.90
CA GLU A 49 3.77 5.62 -9.77
C GLU A 49 5.16 6.19 -9.46
N VAL A 50 6.14 5.30 -9.25
CA VAL A 50 7.54 5.67 -9.01
C VAL A 50 8.44 4.74 -9.79
N ASP A 51 9.34 5.31 -10.60
CA ASP A 51 10.38 4.58 -11.34
C ASP A 51 9.85 3.38 -12.17
N GLY A 52 8.63 3.51 -12.72
CA GLY A 52 7.97 2.47 -13.52
C GLY A 52 7.29 1.36 -12.70
N THR A 53 7.23 1.51 -11.37
CA THR A 53 6.41 0.68 -10.48
C THR A 53 5.18 1.44 -10.03
N VAL A 54 3.99 0.86 -10.25
CA VAL A 54 2.72 1.38 -9.74
C VAL A 54 2.48 0.83 -8.33
N PHE A 55 2.58 1.69 -7.33
CA PHE A 55 2.23 1.42 -5.94
C PHE A 55 0.73 1.67 -5.74
N ILE A 56 0.03 0.68 -5.20
CA ILE A 56 -1.41 0.74 -4.94
C ILE A 56 -1.63 0.46 -3.47
N ASN A 57 -2.33 1.33 -2.76
CA ASN A 57 -2.92 1.01 -1.47
C ASN A 57 -4.43 0.88 -1.63
N ALA A 58 -4.91 -0.36 -1.59
CA ALA A 58 -6.31 -0.72 -1.82
C ALA A 58 -7.16 -0.77 -0.52
N CYS A 59 -6.80 0.01 0.50
CA CYS A 59 -7.57 0.10 1.74
C CYS A 59 -8.99 0.60 1.51
N ILE A 60 -9.99 -0.28 1.62
CA ILE A 60 -11.40 0.10 1.49
C ILE A 60 -12.00 0.66 2.79
N LEU A 61 -11.39 0.35 3.94
CA LEU A 61 -11.92 0.69 5.26
C LEU A 61 -11.28 1.99 5.81
N ASP A 62 -12.05 2.72 6.62
CA ASP A 62 -11.53 3.74 7.52
C ASP A 62 -11.16 3.16 8.90
N GLU A 63 -10.53 3.95 9.78
CA GLU A 63 -10.13 3.51 11.14
C GLU A 63 -11.29 3.02 12.02
N ARG A 64 -12.54 3.31 11.64
CA ARG A 64 -13.75 2.85 12.31
C ARG A 64 -14.34 1.61 11.65
N TYR A 65 -13.57 0.96 10.77
CA TYR A 65 -13.95 -0.23 10.00
C TYR A 65 -15.18 -0.02 9.11
N ARG A 66 -15.40 1.21 8.65
CA ARG A 66 -16.48 1.51 7.71
C ARG A 66 -15.92 1.48 6.30
N VAL A 67 -16.69 0.94 5.37
CA VAL A 67 -16.37 1.03 3.94
C VAL A 67 -16.41 2.50 3.54
N ARG A 68 -15.25 3.04 3.18
CA ARG A 68 -15.06 4.45 2.82
C ARG A 68 -14.58 4.60 1.38
N ASN A 69 -13.68 3.74 0.93
CA ASN A 69 -13.02 3.89 -0.37
C ASN A 69 -13.53 2.84 -1.38
N ALA A 70 -13.63 3.24 -2.64
CA ALA A 70 -14.01 2.36 -3.74
C ALA A 70 -12.86 1.39 -4.09
N PRO A 71 -13.14 0.25 -4.75
CA PRO A 71 -12.11 -0.59 -5.33
C PRO A 71 -11.19 0.22 -6.26
N VAL A 72 -9.90 -0.10 -6.26
CA VAL A 72 -8.94 0.49 -7.20
C VAL A 72 -8.92 -0.33 -8.48
N GLU A 73 -9.13 0.33 -9.61
CA GLU A 73 -9.02 -0.28 -10.94
C GLU A 73 -7.73 0.19 -11.62
N VAL A 74 -6.97 -0.75 -12.17
CA VAL A 74 -5.72 -0.48 -12.90
C VAL A 74 -5.69 -1.28 -14.20
N ALA A 75 -5.32 -0.60 -15.29
CA ALA A 75 -5.07 -1.22 -16.58
C ALA A 75 -3.56 -1.44 -16.77
N LEU A 76 -3.19 -2.65 -17.23
CA LEU A 76 -1.82 -3.09 -17.46
C LEU A 76 -1.56 -3.35 -18.95
#